data_AF-A0A3M1DLF9-F1
#
_entry.id   AF-A0A3M1DLF9-F1
#
_cell.length_a   1.000
_cell.length_b   1.000
_cell.length_c   1.000
_cell.angle_alpha   90.00
_cell.angle_beta   90.00
_cell.angle_gamma   90.00
#
_symmetry.space_group_name_H-M   'P 1'
#
loop_
_entity.id
_entity.type
_entity.pdbx_description
1 polymer ?
#
loop_
_entity_poly.entity_id
_entity_poly.type
_entity_poly.pdbx_seq_one_letter_code
_entity_poly.pdbx_strand_id
1 'polypeptide(L)' 'EVDGGIKVDNIAQVAAAGADTFVAGSAIFGSDDYAATIGAMRRELGEGSDD' A
#
# COMPACT_ATOMS: atom_id res chain seq x y z
N GLU A 1 -18.29 8.33 3.90
CA GLU A 1 -17.99 6.89 3.79
C GLU A 1 -16.65 6.80 3.08
N VAL A 2 -15.64 6.24 3.75
CA VAL A 2 -14.25 6.25 3.30
C VAL A 2 -14.14 5.14 2.26
N ASP A 3 -14.13 5.52 0.99
CA ASP A 3 -14.06 4.57 -0.12
C ASP A 3 -12.79 3.73 0.00
N GLY A 4 -12.97 2.42 -0.19
CA GLY A 4 -11.98 1.35 -0.26
C GLY A 4 -10.58 1.62 0.29
N GLY A 5 -10.31 1.17 1.52
CA GLY A 5 -8.96 1.16 2.08
C GLY A 5 -7.88 0.63 1.11
N ILE A 6 -6.67 1.18 1.24
CA ILE A 6 -5.53 0.86 0.38
C ILE A 6 -5.04 -0.57 0.64
N LYS A 7 -4.82 -1.32 -0.45
CA LYS A 7 -4.32 -2.70 -0.49
C LYS A 7 -3.13 -2.77 -1.42
N VAL A 8 -2.35 -3.85 -1.33
CA VAL A 8 -1.23 -4.10 -2.23
C VAL A 8 -1.69 -4.04 -3.70
N ASP A 9 -2.87 -4.57 -4.01
CA ASP A 9 -3.35 -4.68 -5.40
C ASP A 9 -3.80 -3.36 -6.04
N ASN A 10 -4.11 -2.34 -5.24
CA ASN A 10 -4.63 -1.05 -5.74
C ASN A 10 -3.70 0.14 -5.46
N ILE A 11 -2.70 -0.02 -4.58
CA ILE A 11 -1.82 1.09 -4.17
C ILE A 11 -1.08 1.70 -5.36
N ALA A 12 -0.65 0.89 -6.32
CA ALA A 12 0.00 1.37 -7.54
C ALA A 12 -0.93 2.23 -8.41
N GLN A 13 -2.21 1.84 -8.52
CA GLN A 13 -3.19 2.62 -9.28
C GLN A 13 -3.52 3.95 -8.60
N VAL A 14 -3.64 3.92 -7.27
CA VAL A 14 -3.92 5.12 -6.46
C VAL A 14 -2.71 6.07 -6.49
N ALA A 15 -1.49 5.54 -6.44
CA ALA A 15 -0.26 6.30 -6.62
C ALA A 15 -0.16 6.92 -8.02
N ALA A 16 -0.48 6.15 -9.07
CA ALA A 16 -0.51 6.64 -10.43
C ALA A 16 -1.58 7.74 -10.66
N ALA A 17 -2.63 7.77 -9.83
CA ALA A 17 -3.62 8.84 -9.83
C ALA A 17 -3.13 10.14 -9.15
N GLY A 18 -1.91 10.14 -8.60
CA GLY A 18 -1.29 11.29 -7.93
C GLY A 18 -1.53 11.33 -6.43
N ALA A 19 -1.86 10.21 -5.79
CA ALA A 19 -1.91 10.14 -4.33
C ALA A 19 -0.51 9.99 -3.75
N ASP A 20 -0.15 10.88 -2.82
CA ASP A 20 1.12 10.80 -2.08
C ASP A 20 0.96 10.18 -0.68
N THR A 21 -0.27 10.09 -0.17
CA THR A 21 -0.56 9.60 1.18
C THR A 21 -1.57 8.46 1.12
N PHE A 22 -1.21 7.33 1.73
CA PHE A 22 -2.00 6.10 1.72
C PHE A 22 -2.38 5.69 3.14
N VAL A 23 -3.66 5.40 3.37
CA VAL A 23 -4.16 4.88 4.65
C VAL A 23 -4.59 3.43 4.46
N ALA A 24 -3.64 2.51 4.64
CA ALA A 24 -3.82 1.07 4.48
C ALA A 24 -4.26 0.38 5.78
N GLY A 25 -5.29 0.91 6.44
CA GLY A 25 -5.72 0.43 7.76
C GLY A 25 -6.15 -1.03 7.75
N SER A 26 -7.08 -1.41 6.86
CA SER A 26 -7.62 -2.77 6.79
C SER A 26 -6.67 -3.79 6.15
N ALA A 27 -5.83 -3.36 5.21
CA ALA A 27 -4.84 -4.23 4.58
C ALA A 27 -3.69 -4.59 5.54
N ILE A 28 -3.32 -3.66 6.44
CA ILE A 28 -2.32 -3.94 7.47
C ILE A 28 -2.98 -4.68 8.63
N PHE A 29 -4.05 -4.17 9.25
CA PHE A 29 -4.65 -4.81 10.44
C PHE A 29 -5.16 -6.25 10.22
N GLY A 30 -5.48 -6.63 8.98
CA GLY A 30 -5.90 -7.99 8.63
C GLY A 30 -4.77 -8.91 8.19
N SER A 31 -3.52 -8.43 8.14
CA SER A 31 -2.36 -9.22 7.73
C SER A 31 -1.68 -9.88 8.92
N ASP A 32 -1.29 -11.13 8.76
CA ASP A 32 -0.46 -11.85 9.73
C ASP A 32 0.96 -11.28 9.83
N ASP A 33 1.46 -10.66 8.74
CA ASP A 33 2.79 -10.07 8.68
C ASP A 33 2.72 -8.66 8.07
N TYR A 34 2.66 -7.68 8.96
CA TYR A 34 2.64 -6.27 8.60
C TYR A 34 3.88 -5.85 7.81
N ALA A 35 5.06 -6.40 8.14
CA ALA A 35 6.30 -6.03 7.47
C ALA A 35 6.32 -6.54 6.03
N ALA A 36 5.86 -7.78 5.80
CA ALA A 36 5.70 -8.34 4.47
C ALA A 36 4.69 -7.54 3.64
N THR A 37 3.55 -7.15 4.22
CA THR A 37 2.53 -6.34 3.55
C THR A 37 3.03 -4.95 3.19
N ILE A 38 3.71 -4.26 4.11
CA ILE A 38 4.30 -2.95 3.84
C ILE A 38 5.40 -3.06 2.77
N GLY A 39 6.23 -4.11 2.83
CA GLY A 39 7.25 -4.37 1.82
C GLY A 39 6.65 -4.58 0.43
N ALA A 40 5.56 -5.35 0.33
CA ALA A 40 4.82 -5.51 -0.91
C ALA A 40 4.24 -4.18 -1.42
N MET A 41 3.62 -3.39 -0.56
CA MET A 41 3.09 -2.06 -0.92
C MET A 41 4.19 -1.12 -1.45
N ARG A 42 5.33 -1.04 -0.76
CA ARG A 42 6.49 -0.24 -1.19
C ARG A 42 7.03 -0.70 -2.54
N ARG A 43 7.04 -2.01 -2.78
CA ARG A 43 7.48 -2.58 -4.06
C ARG A 43 6.55 -2.19 -5.21
N GLU A 44 5.24 -2.22 -4.97
CA GLU A 44 4.22 -1.75 -5.93
C GLU A 44 4.33 -0.24 -6.20
N LEU A 45 4.78 0.54 -5.22
CA LEU A 45 5.08 1.97 -5.36
C LEU A 45 6.44 2.26 -6.03
N GLY A 46 7.30 1.25 -6.21
CA GLY A 46 8.65 1.45 -6.71
C GLY A 46 9.64 2.03 -5.68
N GLU A 47 9.25 2.13 -4.41
CA GLU A 47 10.11 2.56 -3.29
C GLU A 47 11.02 1.44 -2.75
N GLY A 48 11.03 0.27 -3.42
CA GLY A 48 11.79 -0.91 -3.05
C GLY A 48 13.19 -1.01 -3.67
N SER A 49 13.74 0.10 -4.16
CA SER A 49 15.09 0.18 -4.71
C SER A 49 15.93 1.21 -3.93
N ASP A 50 16.10 0.96 -2.64
CA ASP A 50 17.22 1.52 -1.90
C ASP A 50 18.21 0.37 -1.62
N ASP A 51 19.33 0.46 -2.32
CA ASP A 51 20.59 -0.27 -2.14
C ASP A 51 21.16 -0.06 -0.72
#